data_AF-A0A395L3I8-F1
#
_entry.id   AF-A0A395L3I8-F1
#
_cell.length_a   1.000
_cell.length_b   1.000
_cell.length_c   1.000
_cell.angle_alpha   90.00
_cell.angle_beta   90.00
_cell.angle_gamma   90.00
#
_symmetry.space_group_name_H-M   'P 1'
#
loop_
_entity.id
_entity.type
_entity.pdbx_description
1 polymer ?
#
loop_
_entity_poly.entity_id
_entity_poly.type
_entity_poly.pdbx_seq_one_letter_code
_entity_poly.pdbx_strand_id
1 'polypeptide(L)'
;MTVSINNFDASTVGASAHVDIGDAVRRSRQAIGYSVDDLALTCGLTDVEITNIEAGADADPGKLRRIAAALQLPVTAFLLS
;
A
#
# COMPACT_ATOMS: atom_id res chain seq x y z
N MET A 1 -3.84 23.61 -19.14
CA MET A 1 -4.43 22.38 -18.60
C MET A 1 -3.54 21.96 -17.46
N THR A 2 -3.87 22.34 -16.22
CA THR A 2 -3.00 22.12 -15.06
C THR A 2 -3.71 21.14 -14.15
N VAL A 3 -3.21 19.92 -14.03
CA VAL A 3 -3.57 19.11 -12.87
C VAL A 3 -2.27 18.85 -12.15
N SER A 4 -2.20 19.54 -11.01
CA SER A 4 -1.11 19.63 -10.07
C SER A 4 -0.60 18.24 -9.68
N ILE A 5 0.71 18.05 -9.80
CA ILE A 5 1.42 16.93 -9.20
C ILE A 5 1.50 17.25 -7.70
N ASN A 6 0.61 16.66 -6.90
CA ASN A 6 0.70 16.75 -5.45
C ASN A 6 1.89 15.89 -4.99
N ASN A 7 2.98 16.58 -4.66
CA ASN A 7 4.16 16.04 -4.01
C ASN A 7 3.80 15.57 -2.59
N PHE A 8 3.54 14.26 -2.45
CA PHE A 8 3.38 13.60 -1.15
C PHE A 8 4.76 13.38 -0.52
N ASP A 9 5.26 14.41 0.13
CA ASP A 9 6.29 14.27 1.16
C ASP A 9 5.73 14.79 2.49
N ALA A 10 6.25 14.26 3.60
CA ALA A 10 5.92 14.56 4.99
C ALA A 10 4.84 13.68 5.64
N SER A 11 5.28 12.49 6.10
CA SER A 11 5.32 12.21 7.54
C SER A 11 6.25 11.02 7.81
N THR A 12 7.54 11.26 7.60
CA THR A 12 8.64 10.43 8.11
C THR A 12 8.73 10.64 9.63
N VAL A 13 7.84 10.00 10.39
CA VAL A 13 7.99 9.87 11.85
C VAL A 13 8.31 8.41 12.15
N GLY A 14 9.61 8.13 12.13
CA GLY A 14 10.26 7.08 12.92
C GLY A 14 9.86 5.63 12.65
N ALA A 15 10.47 5.00 11.65
CA ALA A 15 10.80 3.58 11.73
C ALA A 15 12.09 3.31 10.94
N SER A 16 13.12 2.88 11.68
CA SER A 16 14.43 2.50 11.18
C SER A 16 14.35 1.44 10.09
N ALA A 17 14.93 1.69 8.92
CA ALA A 17 15.63 0.75 8.01
C ALA A 17 15.08 -0.69 7.86
N HIS A 18 13.79 -0.91 8.12
CA HIS A 18 13.01 -2.07 7.79
C HIS A 18 12.08 -1.55 6.70
N VAL A 19 12.11 -2.14 5.51
CA VAL A 19 11.11 -1.82 4.50
C VAL A 19 9.76 -2.18 5.10
N ASP A 20 9.05 -1.18 5.64
CA ASP A 20 7.74 -1.38 6.21
C ASP A 20 6.83 -1.79 5.06
N ILE A 21 6.33 -3.02 5.13
CA ILE A 21 5.44 -3.64 4.14
C ILE A 21 4.28 -2.69 3.79
N GLY A 22 3.80 -1.92 4.77
CA GLY A 22 2.77 -0.91 4.59
C GLY A 22 3.17 0.23 3.63
N ASP A 23 4.41 0.72 3.72
CA ASP A 23 4.92 1.74 2.80
C ASP A 23 5.09 1.18 1.38
N ALA A 24 5.50 -0.08 1.26
CA ALA A 24 5.57 -0.78 -0.03
C ALA A 24 4.18 -0.90 -0.68
N VAL A 25 3.16 -1.33 0.08
CA VAL A 25 1.76 -1.40 -0.39
C VAL A 25 1.27 -0.02 -0.83
N ARG A 26 1.52 1.01 -0.02
CA ARG A 26 1.13 2.38 -0.33
C ARG A 26 1.77 2.89 -1.62
N ARG A 27 3.07 2.67 -1.80
CA ARG A 27 3.79 3.04 -3.02
C ARG A 27 3.24 2.30 -4.24
N SER A 28 3.01 1.00 -4.15
CA SER A 28 2.44 0.22 -5.25
C SER A 28 1.05 0.72 -5.64
N ARG A 29 0.19 1.01 -4.66
CA ARG A 29 -1.14 1.58 -4.90
C ARG A 29 -1.05 2.94 -5.60
N GLN A 30 -0.18 3.83 -5.11
CA GLN A 30 0.04 5.15 -5.71
C GLN A 30 0.64 5.07 -7.12
N ALA A 31 1.51 4.10 -7.38
CA ALA A 31 2.11 3.88 -8.70
C ALA A 31 1.08 3.48 -9.76
N ILE A 32 0.04 2.74 -9.36
CA ILE A 32 -1.09 2.39 -10.24
C ILE A 32 -2.13 3.52 -10.31
N GLY A 33 -2.16 4.42 -9.31
CA GLY A 33 -3.12 5.52 -9.23
C GLY A 33 -4.45 5.12 -8.59
N TYR A 34 -4.48 4.01 -7.84
CA TYR A 34 -5.69 3.60 -7.11
C TYR A 34 -5.86 4.34 -5.79
N SER A 35 -7.10 4.62 -5.42
CA SER A 35 -7.44 5.04 -4.06
C SER A 35 -7.48 3.84 -3.12
N VAL A 36 -7.48 4.09 -1.81
CA VAL A 36 -7.63 3.04 -0.79
C VAL A 36 -8.94 2.26 -1.01
N ASP A 37 -10.02 2.96 -1.34
CA ASP A 37 -11.33 2.39 -1.65
C ASP A 37 -11.31 1.52 -2.92
N ASP A 38 -10.70 2.01 -4.02
CA ASP A 38 -10.57 1.24 -5.26
C ASP A 38 -9.76 -0.05 -5.05
N LEU A 39 -8.67 0.04 -4.29
CA LEU A 39 -7.86 -1.12 -3.95
C LEU A 39 -8.68 -2.10 -3.10
N ALA A 40 -9.31 -1.63 -2.03
CA ALA A 40 -10.18 -2.39 -1.14
C ALA A 40 -11.26 -3.17 -1.91
N LEU A 41 -11.97 -2.49 -2.82
CA LEU A 41 -12.98 -3.09 -3.68
C LEU A 41 -12.41 -4.18 -4.60
N THR A 42 -11.22 -3.95 -5.17
CA THR A 42 -10.58 -4.89 -6.10
C THR A 42 -10.05 -6.14 -5.39
N CYS A 43 -9.46 -5.98 -4.21
CA CYS A 43 -8.90 -7.10 -3.43
C CYS A 43 -9.91 -7.76 -2.47
N GLY A 44 -11.10 -7.17 -2.30
CA GLY A 44 -12.14 -7.64 -1.39
C GLY A 44 -11.78 -7.43 0.08
N LEU A 45 -11.06 -6.36 0.39
CA LEU A 45 -10.75 -5.90 1.75
C LEU A 45 -11.58 -4.66 2.07
N THR A 46 -11.60 -4.26 3.35
CA THR A 46 -12.15 -2.96 3.77
C THR A 46 -11.08 -1.86 3.69
N ASP A 47 -11.52 -0.61 3.54
CA ASP A 47 -10.64 0.57 3.56
C ASP A 47 -9.82 0.67 4.85
N VAL A 48 -10.43 0.28 5.98
CA VAL A 48 -9.79 0.23 7.29
C VAL A 48 -8.68 -0.81 7.30
N GLU A 49 -8.90 -1.99 6.72
CA GLU A 49 -7.85 -3.01 6.61
C GLU A 49 -6.70 -2.54 5.74
N ILE A 50 -6.96 -1.94 4.58
CA ILE A 50 -5.91 -1.36 3.74
C ILE A 50 -5.13 -0.29 4.50
N THR A 51 -5.81 0.59 5.23
CA THR A 51 -5.17 1.65 6.02
C THR A 51 -4.31 1.09 7.14
N ASN A 52 -4.79 0.04 7.84
CA ASN A 52 -4.01 -0.65 8.87
C ASN A 52 -2.79 -1.38 8.28
N ILE A 53 -2.92 -1.97 7.09
CA ILE A 53 -1.80 -2.57 6.35
C ILE A 53 -0.78 -1.49 5.98
N GLU A 54 -1.23 -0.37 5.40
CA GLU A 54 -0.37 0.77 5.02
C GLU A 54 0.33 1.41 6.24
N ALA A 55 -0.32 1.39 7.41
CA ALA A 55 0.24 1.86 8.68
C ALA A 55 1.14 0.83 9.38
N GLY A 56 1.27 -0.40 8.84
CA GLY A 56 2.02 -1.49 9.47
C GLY A 56 1.38 -2.06 10.74
N ALA A 57 0.14 -1.65 11.07
CA ALA A 57 -0.60 -2.15 12.21
C ALA A 57 -1.16 -3.56 11.99
N ASP A 58 -1.40 -3.94 10.73
CA ASP A 58 -2.00 -5.22 10.36
C ASP A 58 -1.40 -5.70 9.02
N ALA A 59 -0.30 -6.45 9.04
CA ALA A 59 0.39 -6.91 7.83
C ALA A 59 0.18 -8.41 7.58
N ASP A 60 -1.07 -8.84 7.55
CA ASP A 60 -1.42 -10.25 7.37
C ASP A 60 -0.99 -10.77 5.99
N PRO A 61 -0.20 -11.86 5.90
CA PRO A 61 0.29 -12.37 4.61
C PRO A 61 -0.84 -12.82 3.68
N GLY A 62 -2.00 -13.23 4.22
CA GLY A 62 -3.20 -13.51 3.44
C GLY A 62 -3.80 -12.28 2.77
N LYS A 63 -3.81 -11.13 3.47
CA LYS A 63 -4.26 -9.84 2.96
C LYS A 63 -3.30 -9.28 1.92
N LEU A 64 -1.99 -9.34 2.21
CA LEU A 64 -0.94 -8.95 1.27
C LEU A 64 -1.01 -9.74 -0.04
N ARG A 65 -1.30 -11.06 0.02
CA ARG A 65 -1.50 -11.85 -1.20
C ARG A 65 -2.71 -11.41 -2.02
N ARG A 66 -3.81 -11.00 -1.39
CA ARG A 66 -4.98 -10.46 -2.11
C ARG A 66 -4.66 -9.13 -2.75
N ILE A 67 -3.97 -8.23 -2.04
CA ILE A 67 -3.52 -6.94 -2.57
C ILE A 67 -2.55 -7.15 -3.74
N ALA A 68 -1.60 -8.07 -3.60
CA ALA A 68 -0.67 -8.46 -4.65
C ALA A 68 -1.40 -8.94 -5.91
N ALA A 69 -2.39 -9.82 -5.74
CA ALA A 69 -3.20 -10.32 -6.85
C ALA A 69 -4.02 -9.21 -7.54
N ALA A 70 -4.60 -8.29 -6.76
CA ALA A 70 -5.36 -7.15 -7.27
C ALA A 70 -4.50 -6.14 -8.04
N LEU A 71 -3.29 -5.88 -7.54
CA LEU A 71 -2.31 -5.00 -8.19
C LEU A 71 -1.54 -5.71 -9.32
N GLN A 72 -1.77 -7.01 -9.54
CA GLN A 72 -0.99 -7.87 -10.43
C GLN A 72 0.53 -7.84 -10.14
N LEU A 73 0.90 -7.61 -8.89
CA LEU A 73 2.27 -7.59 -8.42
C LEU A 73 2.59 -8.90 -7.69
N PRO A 74 3.84 -9.39 -7.75
CA PRO A 74 4.25 -10.51 -6.92
C PRO A 74 4.30 -10.07 -5.45
N VAL A 75 3.87 -10.92 -4.51
CA VAL A 75 3.89 -10.59 -3.07
C VAL A 75 5.31 -10.27 -2.57
N THR A 76 6.33 -10.77 -3.25
CA THR A 76 7.73 -10.44 -2.99
C THR A 76 8.05 -8.96 -3.21
N ALA A 77 7.27 -8.23 -4.01
CA ALA A 77 7.38 -6.78 -4.14
C ALA A 77 7.18 -6.06 -2.80
N PHE A 78 6.42 -6.65 -1.88
CA PHE A 78 6.18 -6.13 -0.54
C PHE A 78 7.11 -6.74 0.52
N LEU A 79 7.80 -7.84 0.20
CA LEU A 79 8.64 -8.60 1.13
C LEU A 79 10.15 -8.45 0.87
N LEU A 80 10.55 -7.61 -0.10
CA LEU A 80 11.95 -7.32 -0.38
C LEU A 80 12.55 -6.49 0.76
N SER A 81 13.11 -7.19 1.76
CA SER A 81 14.15 -6.71 2.67
C SER A 81 15.48 -6.52 1.96
#